data_AF-A0A8H4LRK3-F1
#
_entry.id   AF-A0A8H4LRK3-F1
#
_cell.length_a   1.000
_cell.length_b   1.000
_cell.length_c   1.000
_cell.angle_alpha   90.00
_cell.angle_beta   90.00
_cell.angle_gamma   90.00
#
_symmetry.space_group_name_H-M   'P 1'
#
loop_
_entity.id
_entity.type
_entity.pdbx_description
1 polymer ?
#
loop_
_entity_poly.entity_id
_entity_poly.type
_entity_poly.pdbx_seq_one_letter_code
_entity_poly.pdbx_strand_id
1 'polypeptide(L)'
;MVALSFASYLSMYPLLLAPPLVLLALDRQSPKRREGCVIKSAVKCALAMATCLVVLLAMSFVLTGNSWEFLARTYGIQLTLSDLTPNVGLWWYFFIEMFDSFRAFFLAVFWLHLSSYVGGLTIRIRSQPLVVLTLLLGILAIFKPYPSISDTSLFLAMLPLFWHVFPLMRYTYVASATILYATFLGPAFYHLWIYAGSGNANFFYAITLVWSLGQSLLVSDLAFAILRDEWEVERPEMVGRDVKQI
;
A
#
# COMPACT_ATOMS: atom_id res chain seq x y z
N MET A 1 -12.55 -12.22 -0.15
CA MET A 1 -13.56 -11.14 -0.19
C MET A 1 -14.06 -10.77 1.20
N VAL A 2 -14.52 -11.72 2.03
CA VAL A 2 -14.93 -11.40 3.41
C VAL A 2 -13.80 -10.76 4.24
N ALA A 3 -12.62 -11.38 4.30
CA ALA A 3 -11.46 -10.80 5.01
C ALA A 3 -11.07 -9.41 4.50
N LEU A 4 -11.11 -9.21 3.19
CA LEU A 4 -10.90 -7.90 2.57
C LEU A 4 -11.97 -6.89 3.00
N SER A 5 -13.22 -7.30 3.13
CA SER A 5 -14.33 -6.45 3.57
C SER A 5 -14.12 -5.99 5.02
N PHE A 6 -13.71 -6.90 5.91
CA PHE A 6 -13.36 -6.55 7.28
C PHE A 6 -12.17 -5.58 7.34
N ALA A 7 -11.11 -5.85 6.56
CA ALA A 7 -9.97 -4.95 6.49
C ALA A 7 -10.36 -3.56 5.95
N SER A 8 -11.13 -3.50 4.86
CA SER A 8 -11.65 -2.28 4.24
C SER A 8 -12.64 -1.51 5.14
N TYR A 9 -13.34 -2.22 6.02
CA TYR A 9 -14.21 -1.63 7.02
C TYR A 9 -13.40 -0.95 8.14
N LEU A 10 -12.32 -1.58 8.62
CA LEU A 10 -11.46 -0.99 9.66
C LEU A 10 -10.60 0.16 9.12
N SER A 11 -10.19 0.10 7.86
CA SER A 11 -9.39 1.12 7.19
C SER A 11 -9.72 1.12 5.70
N MET A 12 -9.79 2.27 5.03
CA MET A 12 -10.30 2.32 3.65
C MET A 12 -9.33 1.75 2.59
N TYR A 13 -8.01 1.76 2.87
CA TYR A 13 -6.96 1.46 1.88
C TYR A 13 -6.97 0.03 1.32
N PRO A 14 -7.24 -1.04 2.10
CA PRO A 14 -7.35 -2.40 1.57
C PRO A 14 -8.34 -2.55 0.42
N LEU A 15 -9.31 -1.64 0.27
CA LEU A 15 -10.23 -1.63 -0.87
C LEU A 15 -9.48 -1.53 -2.22
N LEU A 16 -8.34 -0.84 -2.23
CA LEU A 16 -7.47 -0.70 -3.41
C LEU A 16 -6.84 -2.03 -3.85
N LEU A 17 -6.81 -3.05 -2.99
CA LEU A 17 -6.34 -4.41 -3.31
C LEU A 17 -7.42 -5.26 -3.99
N ALA A 18 -8.67 -4.79 -4.06
CA ALA A 18 -9.78 -5.57 -4.60
C ALA A 18 -9.57 -6.01 -6.06
N PRO A 19 -9.15 -5.15 -7.01
CA PRO A 19 -8.97 -5.57 -8.40
C PRO A 19 -7.98 -6.74 -8.58
N PRO A 20 -6.74 -6.70 -8.07
CA PRO A 20 -5.82 -7.83 -8.19
C PRO A 20 -6.23 -9.04 -7.36
N LEU A 21 -6.93 -8.88 -6.22
CA LEU A 21 -7.49 -10.02 -5.47
C LEU A 21 -8.57 -10.76 -6.25
N VAL A 22 -9.41 -10.04 -7.01
CA VAL A 22 -10.40 -10.65 -7.90
C VAL A 22 -9.69 -11.45 -8.99
N LEU A 23 -8.66 -10.88 -9.64
CA LEU A 23 -7.87 -11.61 -10.63
C LEU A 23 -7.22 -12.88 -10.04
N LEU A 24 -6.60 -12.77 -8.87
CA LEU A 24 -6.02 -13.94 -8.19
C LEU A 24 -7.08 -15.01 -7.87
N ALA A 25 -8.27 -14.60 -7.43
CA ALA A 25 -9.36 -15.52 -7.16
C ALA A 25 -9.87 -16.23 -8.42
N LEU A 26 -9.82 -15.58 -9.59
CA LEU A 26 -10.15 -16.17 -10.89
C LEU A 26 -9.11 -17.22 -11.30
N ASP A 27 -7.82 -16.89 -11.19
CA ASP A 27 -6.72 -17.76 -11.60
C ASP A 27 -6.56 -19.01 -10.73
N ARG A 28 -7.17 -19.03 -9.55
CA ARG A 28 -7.18 -20.17 -8.62
C ARG A 28 -8.49 -20.96 -8.63
N GLN A 29 -9.44 -20.65 -9.52
CA GLN A 29 -10.68 -21.43 -9.59
C GLN A 29 -10.39 -22.87 -10.03
N SER A 30 -11.00 -23.83 -9.32
CA SER A 30 -10.98 -25.24 -9.73
C SER A 30 -11.52 -25.40 -11.15
N PRO A 31 -10.95 -26.28 -11.99
CA PRO A 31 -11.44 -26.52 -13.36
C PRO A 31 -12.93 -26.89 -13.42
N LYS A 32 -13.48 -27.51 -12.35
CA LYS A 32 -14.91 -27.85 -12.24
C LYS A 32 -15.83 -26.64 -11.98
N ARG A 33 -15.28 -25.56 -11.44
CA ARG A 33 -16.02 -24.34 -11.04
C ARG A 33 -15.62 -23.12 -11.88
N ARG A 34 -14.84 -23.35 -12.96
CA ARG A 34 -14.30 -22.30 -13.80
C ARG A 34 -15.44 -21.60 -14.53
N GLU A 35 -15.73 -20.38 -14.11
CA GLU A 35 -16.72 -19.55 -14.80
C GLU A 35 -16.07 -19.01 -16.08
N GLY A 36 -16.69 -19.24 -17.25
CA GLY A 36 -16.13 -18.81 -18.53
C GLY A 36 -16.08 -17.28 -18.73
N CYS A 37 -16.66 -16.49 -17.83
CA CYS A 37 -16.72 -15.04 -17.94
C CYS A 37 -16.12 -14.34 -16.71
N VAL A 38 -14.98 -13.67 -16.90
CA VAL A 38 -14.27 -12.85 -15.90
C VAL A 38 -15.21 -11.86 -15.22
N ILE A 39 -16.08 -11.21 -15.99
CA ILE A 39 -17.02 -10.19 -15.50
C ILE A 39 -18.00 -10.81 -14.49
N LYS A 40 -18.54 -12.00 -14.76
CA LYS A 40 -19.52 -12.65 -13.86
C LYS A 40 -18.91 -12.94 -12.50
N SER A 41 -17.69 -13.47 -12.47
CA SER A 41 -17.01 -13.78 -11.22
C SER A 41 -16.48 -12.53 -10.51
N ALA A 42 -16.08 -11.49 -11.24
CA ALA A 42 -15.79 -10.18 -10.66
C ALA A 42 -17.01 -9.56 -9.98
N VAL A 43 -18.18 -9.60 -10.64
CA VAL A 43 -19.46 -9.14 -10.08
C VAL A 43 -19.83 -9.93 -8.83
N LYS A 44 -19.65 -11.26 -8.82
CA LYS A 44 -19.88 -12.08 -7.63
C LYS A 44 -18.97 -11.68 -6.46
N CYS A 45 -17.68 -11.45 -6.72
CA CYS A 45 -16.75 -11.01 -5.69
C CYS A 45 -17.09 -9.62 -5.15
N ALA A 46 -17.44 -8.69 -6.05
CA ALA A 46 -17.87 -7.34 -5.70
C ALA A 46 -19.16 -7.36 -4.88
N LEU A 47 -20.14 -8.18 -5.27
CA LEU A 47 -21.39 -8.36 -4.53
C LEU A 47 -21.12 -8.93 -3.14
N ALA A 48 -20.30 -9.97 -3.02
CA ALA A 48 -19.95 -10.56 -1.73
C ALA A 48 -19.21 -9.58 -0.80
N MET A 49 -18.38 -8.70 -1.37
CA MET A 49 -17.72 -7.64 -0.61
C MET A 49 -18.71 -6.54 -0.19
N ALA A 50 -19.55 -6.08 -1.11
CA ALA A 50 -20.57 -5.06 -0.84
C ALA A 50 -21.57 -5.52 0.21
N THR A 51 -22.06 -6.77 0.15
CA THR A 51 -22.98 -7.30 1.16
C THR A 51 -22.33 -7.36 2.53
N CYS A 52 -21.08 -7.81 2.62
CA CYS A 52 -20.34 -7.84 3.89
C CYS A 52 -20.13 -6.43 4.46
N LEU A 53 -19.76 -5.45 3.63
CA LEU A 53 -19.57 -4.06 4.05
C LEU A 53 -20.89 -3.43 4.52
N VAL A 54 -21.99 -3.65 3.79
CA VAL A 54 -23.32 -3.15 4.18
C VAL A 54 -23.74 -3.74 5.53
N VAL A 55 -23.51 -5.03 5.76
CA VAL A 55 -23.81 -5.67 7.05
C VAL A 55 -22.98 -5.05 8.19
N LEU A 56 -21.67 -4.84 7.99
CA LEU A 56 -20.78 -4.22 8.99
C LEU A 56 -21.19 -2.77 9.31
N LEU A 57 -21.50 -1.98 8.27
CA LEU A 57 -21.95 -0.59 8.42
C LEU A 57 -23.34 -0.52 9.08
N ALA A 58 -24.25 -1.43 8.74
CA ALA A 58 -25.58 -1.50 9.36
C ALA A 58 -25.48 -1.87 10.86
N MET A 59 -24.61 -2.82 11.22
CA MET A 59 -24.35 -3.12 12.63
C MET A 59 -23.82 -1.89 13.38
N SER A 60 -22.92 -1.14 12.77
CA SER A 60 -22.36 0.08 13.37
C SER A 60 -23.42 1.15 13.56
N PHE A 61 -24.27 1.36 12.56
CA PHE A 61 -25.40 2.31 12.62
C PHE A 61 -26.35 1.99 13.77
N VAL A 62 -26.69 0.71 13.98
CA VAL A 62 -27.55 0.30 15.09
C VAL A 62 -26.85 0.53 16.44
N LEU A 63 -25.55 0.21 16.54
CA LEU A 63 -24.77 0.39 17.77
C LEU A 63 -24.55 1.87 18.13
N THR A 64 -24.51 2.78 17.15
CA THR A 64 -24.36 4.22 17.35
C THR A 64 -25.70 4.96 17.50
N GLY A 65 -26.77 4.25 17.84
CA GLY A 65 -28.08 4.85 18.11
C GLY A 65 -28.81 5.34 16.86
N ASN A 66 -28.71 4.59 15.75
CA ASN A 66 -29.28 4.94 14.45
C ASN A 66 -28.74 6.26 13.88
N SER A 67 -27.45 6.51 14.08
CA SER A 67 -26.76 7.71 13.57
C SER A 67 -25.65 7.33 12.59
N TRP A 68 -25.51 8.11 11.51
CA TRP A 68 -24.42 7.99 10.55
C TRP A 68 -23.21 8.87 10.90
N GLU A 69 -23.23 9.57 12.03
CA GLU A 69 -22.15 10.50 12.42
C GLU A 69 -20.79 9.80 12.50
N PHE A 70 -20.77 8.51 12.86
CA PHE A 70 -19.54 7.72 12.92
C PHE A 70 -18.79 7.73 11.58
N LEU A 71 -19.47 7.78 10.42
CA LEU A 71 -18.80 7.80 9.12
C LEU A 71 -17.89 9.01 8.96
N ALA A 72 -18.35 10.19 9.38
CA ALA A 72 -17.57 11.41 9.32
C ALA A 72 -16.37 11.35 10.28
N ARG A 73 -16.58 10.76 11.46
CA ARG A 73 -15.54 10.64 12.51
C ARG A 73 -14.51 9.54 12.22
N THR A 74 -14.86 8.48 11.51
CA THR A 74 -13.94 7.36 11.22
C THR A 74 -13.30 7.46 9.84
N TYR A 75 -14.11 7.64 8.80
CA TYR A 75 -13.66 7.68 7.40
C TYR A 75 -13.44 9.11 6.92
N GLY A 76 -14.26 10.06 7.38
CA GLY A 76 -14.13 11.48 7.00
C GLY A 76 -12.79 12.08 7.44
N ILE A 77 -12.31 11.76 8.64
CA ILE A 77 -10.99 12.18 9.14
C ILE A 77 -9.86 11.60 8.27
N GLN A 78 -10.00 10.36 7.81
CA GLN A 78 -9.01 9.75 6.92
C GLN A 78 -8.97 10.44 5.56
N LEU A 79 -10.13 10.70 4.97
CA LEU A 79 -10.26 11.33 3.65
C LEU A 79 -9.82 12.80 3.65
N THR A 80 -10.20 13.56 4.67
CA THR A 80 -9.92 15.01 4.78
C THR A 80 -8.56 15.32 5.41
N LEU A 81 -7.88 14.29 5.93
CA LEU A 81 -6.63 14.42 6.68
C LEU A 81 -6.73 15.54 7.74
N SER A 82 -7.83 15.57 8.50
CA SER A 82 -8.05 16.62 9.50
C SER A 82 -7.13 16.48 10.71
N ASP A 83 -6.70 15.26 11.00
CA ASP A 83 -5.72 14.95 12.04
C ASP A 83 -4.30 14.94 11.44
N LEU A 84 -3.47 15.88 11.87
CA LEU A 84 -2.08 16.00 11.45
C LEU A 84 -1.11 15.60 12.57
N THR A 85 -1.58 14.80 13.53
CA THR A 85 -0.71 14.26 14.57
C THR A 85 0.50 13.54 13.94
N PRO A 86 1.71 13.76 14.49
CA PRO A 86 2.92 13.21 13.91
C PRO A 86 2.84 11.68 13.83
N ASN A 87 3.14 11.14 12.66
CA ASN A 87 3.15 9.71 12.40
C ASN A 87 4.32 9.36 11.47
N VAL A 88 4.47 8.08 11.12
CA VAL A 88 5.58 7.62 10.25
C VAL A 88 5.35 7.90 8.76
N GLY A 89 4.20 8.48 8.41
CA GLY A 89 3.79 8.78 7.05
C GLY A 89 4.28 10.12 6.53
N LEU A 90 4.13 10.29 5.22
CA LEU A 90 4.63 11.46 4.50
C LEU A 90 3.66 12.64 4.51
N TRP A 91 2.37 12.40 4.78
CA TRP A 91 1.34 13.41 4.55
C TRP A 91 1.30 14.45 5.66
N TRP A 92 1.40 14.04 6.94
CA TRP A 92 1.13 14.95 8.07
C TRP A 92 2.01 16.21 8.03
N TYR A 93 3.30 16.05 7.75
CA TYR A 93 4.25 17.17 7.73
C TYR A 93 4.07 18.03 6.46
N PHE A 94 3.82 17.42 5.30
CA PHE A 94 3.52 18.18 4.09
C PHE A 94 2.26 19.06 4.26
N PHE A 95 1.21 18.50 4.88
CA PHE A 95 -0.05 19.20 5.08
C PHE A 95 -0.05 20.19 6.25
N ILE A 96 0.88 20.08 7.22
CA ILE A 96 1.04 21.10 8.27
C ILE A 96 1.71 22.37 7.75
N GLU A 97 2.62 22.24 6.78
CA GLU A 97 3.31 23.38 6.16
C GLU A 97 2.52 24.04 5.02
N MET A 98 1.44 23.42 4.57
CA MET A 98 0.68 23.87 3.42
C MET A 98 -0.36 24.94 3.78
N PHE A 99 -0.47 25.96 2.94
CA PHE A 99 -1.54 26.94 3.04
C PHE A 99 -2.93 26.33 2.77
N ASP A 100 -3.92 26.75 3.56
CA ASP A 100 -5.30 26.23 3.48
C ASP A 100 -5.92 26.34 2.08
N SER A 101 -5.63 27.43 1.35
CA SER A 101 -6.14 27.64 -0.01
C SER A 101 -5.75 26.54 -1.00
N PHE A 102 -4.61 25.86 -0.78
CA PHE A 102 -4.13 24.79 -1.66
C PHE A 102 -4.41 23.38 -1.11
N ARG A 103 -4.86 23.27 0.14
CA ARG A 103 -5.03 22.00 0.84
C ARG A 103 -5.89 21.01 0.08
N ALA A 104 -7.06 21.44 -0.39
CA ALA A 104 -7.99 20.57 -1.11
C ALA A 104 -7.41 20.05 -2.43
N PHE A 105 -6.65 20.89 -3.15
CA PHE A 105 -6.00 20.51 -4.41
C PHE A 105 -4.96 19.41 -4.18
N PHE A 106 -4.03 19.62 -3.25
CA PHE A 106 -2.99 18.63 -2.97
C PHE A 106 -3.54 17.36 -2.34
N LEU A 107 -4.60 17.45 -1.54
CA LEU A 107 -5.30 16.28 -1.02
C LEU A 107 -5.83 15.41 -2.16
N ALA A 108 -6.46 16.01 -3.18
CA ALA A 108 -6.89 15.28 -4.37
C ALA A 108 -5.70 14.67 -5.14
N VAL A 109 -4.59 15.40 -5.30
CA VAL A 109 -3.38 14.91 -5.97
C VAL A 109 -2.77 13.71 -5.24
N PHE A 110 -2.66 13.76 -3.91
CA PHE A 110 -2.08 12.67 -3.11
C PHE A 110 -2.96 11.41 -3.15
N TRP A 111 -4.28 11.57 -3.08
CA TRP A 111 -5.22 10.45 -3.27
C TRP A 111 -5.18 9.87 -4.68
N LEU A 112 -5.09 10.72 -5.70
CA LEU A 112 -4.96 10.29 -7.09
C LEU A 112 -3.64 9.54 -7.30
N HIS A 113 -2.54 10.06 -6.75
CA HIS A 113 -1.23 9.41 -6.78
C HIS A 113 -1.30 8.00 -6.19
N LEU A 114 -1.83 7.86 -4.96
CA LEU A 114 -1.97 6.57 -4.29
C LEU A 114 -2.84 5.57 -5.08
N SER A 115 -3.98 6.03 -5.60
CA SER A 115 -4.94 5.17 -6.30
C SER A 115 -4.53 4.82 -7.74
N SER A 116 -3.74 5.67 -8.40
CA SER A 116 -3.32 5.48 -9.80
C SER A 116 -2.50 4.20 -10.02
N TYR A 117 -1.73 3.78 -9.01
CA TYR A 117 -0.92 2.55 -9.06
C TYR A 117 -1.75 1.29 -9.24
N VAL A 118 -2.99 1.26 -8.71
CA VAL A 118 -3.87 0.09 -8.77
C VAL A 118 -4.15 -0.29 -10.21
N GLY A 119 -4.56 0.66 -11.04
CA GLY A 119 -4.86 0.42 -12.44
C GLY A 119 -3.61 0.01 -13.23
N GLY A 120 -2.54 0.80 -13.11
CA GLY A 120 -1.31 0.57 -13.87
C GLY A 120 -0.68 -0.81 -13.60
N LEU A 121 -0.51 -1.17 -12.33
CA LEU A 121 0.10 -2.45 -11.95
C LEU A 121 -0.81 -3.64 -12.28
N THR A 122 -2.11 -3.53 -12.03
CA THR A 122 -3.07 -4.62 -12.29
C THR A 122 -3.16 -4.94 -13.79
N ILE A 123 -3.07 -3.92 -14.66
CA ILE A 123 -3.08 -4.13 -16.11
C ILE A 123 -1.74 -4.68 -16.60
N ARG A 124 -0.61 -4.09 -16.17
CA ARG A 124 0.73 -4.46 -16.67
C ARG A 124 1.16 -5.86 -16.23
N ILE A 125 0.91 -6.24 -14.98
CA ILE A 125 1.36 -7.51 -14.38
C ILE A 125 0.15 -8.43 -14.13
N ARG A 126 -0.82 -8.42 -15.04
CA ARG A 126 -2.05 -9.22 -14.91
C ARG A 126 -1.81 -10.72 -14.83
N SER A 127 -0.68 -11.21 -15.37
CA SER A 127 -0.31 -12.63 -15.39
C SER A 127 0.12 -13.14 -14.01
N GLN A 128 0.53 -12.23 -13.11
CA GLN A 128 1.00 -12.56 -11.78
C GLN A 128 0.31 -11.66 -10.73
N PRO A 129 -0.98 -11.87 -10.45
CA PRO A 129 -1.73 -10.97 -9.56
C PRO A 129 -1.21 -10.96 -8.11
N LEU A 130 -0.53 -12.01 -7.65
CA LEU A 130 0.12 -12.04 -6.32
C LEU A 130 1.27 -11.03 -6.20
N VAL A 131 2.02 -10.83 -7.29
CA VAL A 131 3.03 -9.77 -7.38
C VAL A 131 2.38 -8.40 -7.23
N VAL A 132 1.29 -8.16 -7.98
CA VAL A 132 0.58 -6.87 -7.95
C VAL A 132 0.12 -6.56 -6.53
N LEU A 133 -0.41 -7.55 -5.81
CA LEU A 133 -0.79 -7.40 -4.40
C LEU A 133 0.41 -7.02 -3.53
N THR A 134 1.54 -7.70 -3.70
CA THR A 134 2.76 -7.43 -2.93
C THR A 134 3.30 -6.02 -3.18
N LEU A 135 3.35 -5.59 -4.44
CA LEU A 135 3.76 -4.23 -4.80
C LEU A 135 2.80 -3.17 -4.26
N LEU A 136 1.48 -3.40 -4.35
CA LEU A 136 0.50 -2.48 -3.78
C LEU A 136 0.59 -2.41 -2.26
N LEU A 137 0.84 -3.51 -1.55
CA LEU A 137 1.08 -3.48 -0.10
C LEU A 137 2.27 -2.60 0.26
N GLY A 138 3.37 -2.69 -0.49
CA GLY A 138 4.53 -1.80 -0.32
C GLY A 138 4.20 -0.34 -0.62
N ILE A 139 3.49 -0.06 -1.71
CA ILE A 139 3.03 1.30 -2.07
C ILE A 139 2.11 1.87 -0.98
N LEU A 140 1.18 1.08 -0.44
CA LEU A 140 0.32 1.49 0.68
C LEU A 140 1.14 1.78 1.94
N ALA A 141 2.17 0.99 2.24
CA ALA A 141 3.05 1.22 3.39
C ALA A 141 3.86 2.52 3.29
N ILE A 142 4.13 3.01 2.09
CA ILE A 142 4.87 4.26 1.83
C ILE A 142 3.94 5.47 1.76
N PHE A 143 2.86 5.36 0.97
CA PHE A 143 2.11 6.53 0.48
C PHE A 143 0.73 6.71 1.10
N LYS A 144 0.25 5.82 1.97
CA LYS A 144 -1.01 6.08 2.69
C LYS A 144 -0.80 7.17 3.76
N PRO A 145 -1.83 7.98 4.09
CA PRO A 145 -1.69 9.12 5.00
C PRO A 145 -1.34 8.75 6.44
N TYR A 146 -1.86 7.61 6.94
CA TYR A 146 -1.60 7.12 8.30
C TYR A 146 -0.98 5.71 8.26
N PRO A 147 0.28 5.56 7.80
CA PRO A 147 0.96 4.29 7.81
C PRO A 147 1.27 3.82 9.22
N SER A 148 1.21 2.52 9.41
CA SER A 148 1.61 1.85 10.64
C SER A 148 2.69 0.81 10.35
N ILE A 149 3.37 0.38 11.40
CA ILE A 149 4.42 -0.65 11.30
C ILE A 149 3.84 -1.97 10.75
N SER A 150 2.55 -2.24 10.95
CA SER A 150 1.91 -3.44 10.40
C SER A 150 1.84 -3.44 8.88
N ASP A 151 1.75 -2.29 8.22
CA ASP A 151 1.72 -2.24 6.74
C ASP A 151 3.06 -2.66 6.16
N THR A 152 4.15 -2.08 6.66
CA THR A 152 5.51 -2.47 6.28
C THR A 152 5.78 -3.92 6.63
N SER A 153 5.36 -4.39 7.80
CA SER A 153 5.52 -5.80 8.20
C SER A 153 4.81 -6.75 7.25
N LEU A 154 3.57 -6.42 6.84
CA LEU A 154 2.81 -7.23 5.90
C LEU A 154 3.47 -7.27 4.52
N PHE A 155 3.97 -6.13 4.03
CA PHE A 155 4.76 -6.10 2.79
C PHE A 155 6.02 -6.97 2.88
N LEU A 156 6.82 -6.80 3.95
CA LEU A 156 8.05 -7.57 4.16
C LEU A 156 7.76 -9.08 4.29
N ALA A 157 6.64 -9.45 4.93
CA ALA A 157 6.22 -10.85 5.05
C ALA A 157 5.86 -11.49 3.69
N MET A 158 5.52 -10.70 2.67
CA MET A 158 5.28 -11.19 1.32
C MET A 158 6.56 -11.42 0.52
N LEU A 159 7.67 -10.75 0.85
CA LEU A 159 8.92 -10.83 0.08
C LEU A 159 9.49 -12.26 -0.06
N PRO A 160 9.52 -13.11 0.99
CA PRO A 160 10.08 -14.46 0.88
C PRO A 160 9.36 -15.35 -0.13
N LEU A 161 8.12 -15.04 -0.52
CA LEU A 161 7.40 -15.78 -1.57
C LEU A 161 8.09 -15.61 -2.94
N PHE A 162 8.90 -14.57 -3.11
CA PHE A 162 9.61 -14.22 -4.34
C PHE A 162 11.13 -14.46 -4.24
N TRP A 163 11.55 -15.42 -3.40
CA TRP A 163 12.96 -15.76 -3.20
C TRP A 163 13.73 -16.04 -4.50
N HIS A 164 13.06 -16.57 -5.52
CA HIS A 164 13.64 -16.83 -6.84
C HIS A 164 14.08 -15.54 -7.58
N VAL A 165 13.47 -14.40 -7.27
CA VAL A 165 13.75 -13.10 -7.89
C VAL A 165 14.87 -12.34 -7.14
N PHE A 166 15.22 -12.73 -5.93
CA PHE A 166 16.22 -12.02 -5.11
C PHE A 166 17.58 -11.86 -5.80
N PRO A 167 18.12 -12.84 -6.57
CA PRO A 167 19.37 -12.65 -7.31
C PRO A 167 19.31 -11.55 -8.38
N LEU A 168 18.11 -11.16 -8.84
CA LEU A 168 17.91 -10.12 -9.83
C LEU A 168 17.76 -8.72 -9.21
N MET A 169 17.57 -8.65 -7.89
CA MET A 169 17.50 -7.40 -7.12
C MET A 169 18.89 -6.78 -6.97
N ARG A 170 19.00 -5.47 -7.17
CA ARG A 170 20.28 -4.74 -7.21
C ARG A 170 20.54 -3.92 -5.95
N TYR A 171 19.48 -3.46 -5.28
CA TYR A 171 19.55 -2.49 -4.20
C TYR A 171 19.20 -3.08 -2.84
N THR A 172 19.06 -4.40 -2.71
CA THR A 172 18.64 -5.07 -1.46
C THR A 172 19.49 -4.68 -0.25
N TYR A 173 20.82 -4.62 -0.39
CA TYR A 173 21.71 -4.20 0.69
C TYR A 173 21.45 -2.74 1.10
N VAL A 174 21.40 -1.83 0.13
CA VAL A 174 21.19 -0.39 0.40
C VAL A 174 19.81 -0.16 1.02
N ALA A 175 18.76 -0.81 0.48
CA ALA A 175 17.41 -0.69 0.99
C ALA A 175 17.28 -1.23 2.42
N SER A 176 17.79 -2.43 2.69
CA SER A 176 17.75 -3.04 4.03
C SER A 176 18.56 -2.24 5.05
N ALA A 177 19.78 -1.79 4.71
CA ALA A 177 20.59 -0.94 5.58
C ALA A 177 19.90 0.39 5.90
N THR A 178 19.25 1.02 4.91
CA THR A 178 18.50 2.27 5.08
C THR A 178 17.30 2.09 6.00
N ILE A 179 16.55 0.99 5.84
CA ILE A 179 15.40 0.66 6.71
C ILE A 179 15.87 0.40 8.15
N LEU A 180 16.95 -0.35 8.33
CA LEU A 180 17.53 -0.61 9.66
C LEU A 180 18.00 0.69 10.34
N TYR A 181 18.70 1.54 9.59
CA TYR A 181 19.13 2.86 10.05
C TYR A 181 17.93 3.71 10.53
N ALA A 182 16.87 3.78 9.72
CA ALA A 182 15.66 4.52 10.06
C ALA A 182 14.91 3.93 11.26
N THR A 183 14.87 2.60 11.39
CA THR A 183 14.25 1.91 12.53
C THR A 183 14.96 2.21 13.84
N PHE A 184 16.29 2.30 13.82
CA PHE A 184 17.09 2.57 15.01
C PHE A 184 16.99 4.04 15.44
N LEU A 185 17.13 4.99 14.50
CA LEU A 185 17.13 6.42 14.82
C LEU A 185 15.72 7.02 14.96
N GLY A 186 14.70 6.44 14.33
CA GLY A 186 13.31 6.92 14.37
C GLY A 186 12.81 7.18 15.80
N PRO A 187 12.83 6.18 16.70
CA PRO A 187 12.42 6.34 18.08
C PRO A 187 13.28 7.36 18.84
N ALA A 188 14.59 7.43 18.57
CA ALA A 188 15.47 8.39 19.21
C ALA A 188 15.11 9.82 18.83
N PHE A 189 14.90 10.12 17.54
CA PHE A 189 14.49 11.45 17.10
C PHE A 189 13.08 11.82 17.54
N TYR A 190 12.16 10.86 17.58
CA TYR A 190 10.84 11.08 18.18
C TYR A 190 10.96 11.46 19.65
N HIS A 191 11.80 10.74 20.42
CA HIS A 191 12.00 11.02 21.83
C HIS A 191 12.67 12.38 22.08
N LEU A 192 13.70 12.72 21.30
CA LEU A 192 14.37 14.02 21.43
C LEU A 192 13.43 15.19 21.16
N TRP A 193 12.48 15.00 20.23
CA TRP A 193 11.49 16.02 19.92
C TRP A 193 10.35 16.09 20.95
N ILE A 194 9.66 14.98 21.22
CA ILE A 194 8.44 14.97 22.03
C ILE A 194 8.74 15.04 23.53
N TYR A 195 9.74 14.31 24.01
CA TYR A 195 9.98 14.15 25.45
C TYR A 195 11.15 14.99 25.95
N ALA A 196 12.27 15.01 25.24
CA ALA A 196 13.46 15.74 25.70
C ALA A 196 13.43 17.24 25.33
N GLY A 197 12.65 17.64 24.33
CA GLY A 197 12.57 19.03 23.84
C GLY A 197 13.86 19.57 23.21
N SER A 198 14.87 18.72 23.00
CA SER A 198 16.16 19.08 22.41
C SER A 198 16.21 18.90 20.88
N GLY A 199 15.19 18.26 20.30
CA GLY A 199 15.01 18.09 18.86
C GLY A 199 13.76 18.80 18.35
N ASN A 200 13.71 19.13 17.06
CA ASN A 200 12.52 19.66 16.40
C ASN A 200 11.82 18.59 15.54
N ALA A 201 10.61 18.92 15.07
CA ALA A 201 9.81 18.07 14.20
C ALA A 201 10.55 17.61 12.94
N ASN A 202 11.43 18.45 12.41
CA ASN A 202 12.14 18.23 11.15
C ASN A 202 13.10 17.04 11.27
N PHE A 203 13.73 16.81 12.44
CA PHE A 203 14.56 15.62 12.64
C PHE A 203 13.74 14.33 12.55
N PHE A 204 12.57 14.30 13.19
CA PHE A 204 11.68 13.15 13.10
C PHE A 204 11.13 12.98 11.68
N TYR A 205 10.71 14.06 11.02
CA TYR A 205 10.24 13.97 9.66
C TYR A 205 11.34 13.51 8.68
N ALA A 206 12.57 14.01 8.82
CA ALA A 206 13.70 13.61 8.00
C ALA A 206 13.97 12.10 8.08
N ILE A 207 13.91 11.50 9.27
CA ILE A 207 14.10 10.05 9.39
C ILE A 207 12.90 9.25 8.85
N THR A 208 11.68 9.80 8.88
CA THR A 208 10.53 9.19 8.18
C THR A 208 10.65 9.27 6.66
N LEU A 209 11.29 10.30 6.10
CA LEU A 209 11.64 10.36 4.67
C LEU A 209 12.66 9.28 4.31
N VAL A 210 13.67 9.06 5.15
CA VAL A 210 14.66 7.98 4.97
C VAL A 210 14.00 6.60 5.05
N TRP A 211 13.08 6.41 6.00
CA TRP A 211 12.24 5.19 6.11
C TRP A 211 11.45 4.93 4.82
N SER A 212 10.74 5.94 4.31
CA SER A 212 9.96 5.84 3.07
C SER A 212 10.84 5.65 1.84
N LEU A 213 12.04 6.25 1.80
CA LEU A 213 13.04 6.03 0.75
C LEU A 213 13.51 4.58 0.72
N GLY A 214 13.89 4.02 1.88
CA GLY A 214 14.31 2.63 1.98
C GLY A 214 13.24 1.65 1.49
N GLN A 215 11.98 1.87 1.89
CA GLN A 215 10.85 1.10 1.40
C GLN A 215 10.61 1.29 -0.10
N SER A 216 10.70 2.52 -0.61
CA SER A 216 10.52 2.83 -2.04
C SER A 216 11.57 2.15 -2.91
N LEU A 217 12.83 2.14 -2.46
CA LEU A 217 13.91 1.39 -3.12
C LEU A 217 13.59 -0.10 -3.17
N LEU A 218 13.13 -0.67 -2.06
CA LEU A 218 12.80 -2.10 -1.98
C LEU A 218 11.63 -2.48 -2.91
N VAL A 219 10.56 -1.68 -2.92
CA VAL A 219 9.40 -1.88 -3.81
C VAL A 219 9.79 -1.73 -5.28
N SER A 220 10.59 -0.71 -5.61
CA SER A 220 11.03 -0.46 -6.99
C SER A 220 11.98 -1.54 -7.49
N ASP A 221 12.91 -1.98 -6.64
CA ASP A 221 13.87 -3.04 -6.95
C ASP A 221 13.16 -4.39 -7.12
N LEU A 222 12.17 -4.70 -6.28
CA LEU A 222 11.32 -5.87 -6.45
C LEU A 222 10.53 -5.81 -7.77
N ALA A 223 9.90 -4.67 -8.07
CA ALA A 223 9.16 -4.50 -9.31
C ALA A 223 10.07 -4.68 -10.54
N PHE A 224 11.26 -4.09 -10.52
CA PHE A 224 12.26 -4.26 -11.57
C PHE A 224 12.67 -5.74 -11.73
N ALA A 225 12.99 -6.40 -10.62
CA ALA A 225 13.48 -7.76 -10.61
C ALA A 225 12.42 -8.74 -11.16
N ILE A 226 11.15 -8.53 -10.83
CA ILE A 226 10.03 -9.32 -11.37
C ILE A 226 9.85 -9.09 -12.86
N LEU A 227 9.86 -7.84 -13.32
CA LEU A 227 9.72 -7.54 -14.75
C LEU A 227 10.91 -8.09 -15.55
N ARG A 228 12.09 -8.13 -14.93
CA ARG A 228 13.28 -8.77 -15.50
C ARG A 228 13.11 -10.29 -15.57
N ASP A 229 12.62 -10.93 -14.52
CA ASP A 229 12.32 -12.37 -14.52
C ASP A 229 11.30 -12.73 -15.61
N GLU A 230 10.20 -11.98 -15.72
CA GLU A 230 9.19 -12.14 -16.78
C GLU A 230 9.83 -12.03 -18.18
N TRP A 231 10.73 -11.06 -18.38
CA TRP A 231 11.44 -10.86 -19.63
C TRP A 231 12.44 -11.98 -19.95
N GLU A 232 13.18 -12.48 -18.95
CA GLU A 232 14.12 -13.59 -19.11
C GLU A 232 13.40 -14.92 -19.40
N VAL A 233 12.19 -15.12 -18.87
CA VAL A 233 11.32 -16.27 -19.21
C VAL A 233 10.79 -16.16 -20.65
N GLU A 234 10.37 -14.98 -21.08
CA GLU A 234 9.89 -14.77 -22.47
C GLU A 234 11.02 -14.85 -23.50
N ARG A 235 12.25 -14.47 -23.10
CA ARG A 235 13.44 -14.40 -23.97
C ARG A 235 14.66 -15.01 -23.28
N PRO A 236 14.81 -16.35 -23.33
CA PRO A 236 15.92 -17.05 -22.70
C PRO A 236 17.31 -16.59 -23.16
N GLU A 237 17.41 -16.03 -24.37
CA GLU A 237 18.64 -15.47 -24.92
C GLU A 237 19.13 -14.17 -24.24
N MET A 238 18.27 -13.56 -23.42
CA MET A 238 18.58 -12.32 -22.68
C MET A 238 19.07 -12.57 -21.25
N VAL A 239 19.07 -13.83 -20.80
CA VAL A 239 19.59 -14.20 -19.47
C VAL A 239 21.04 -13.74 -19.32
N GLY A 240 21.31 -12.99 -18.24
CA GLY A 240 22.63 -12.46 -17.94
C GLY A 240 23.06 -11.25 -18.78
N ARG A 241 22.23 -10.75 -19.71
CA ARG A 241 22.51 -9.49 -20.41
C ARG A 241 22.05 -8.30 -19.59
N ASP A 242 22.80 -7.20 -19.67
CA ASP A 242 22.38 -5.95 -19.04
C ASP A 242 21.16 -5.37 -19.76
N VAL A 243 20.14 -5.03 -18.96
CA VAL A 243 18.99 -4.26 -19.42
C VAL A 243 19.48 -2.85 -19.76
N LYS A 244 19.61 -2.55 -21.05
CA LYS A 244 19.86 -1.18 -21.53
C LYS A 244 18.54 -0.41 -21.47
N GLN A 245 18.50 0.65 -20.67
CA GLN A 245 17.45 1.66 -20.82
C GLN A 245 17.63 2.31 -22.19
N ILE A 246 16.59 2.25 -23.02
CA ILE A 246 16.48 3.03 -24.26
C ILE A 246 15.93 4.40 -23.88
#